data_AF-A0A930K2S9-F1
#
_entry.id   AF-A0A930K2S9-F1
#
_cell.length_a   1.000
_cell.length_b   1.000
_cell.length_c   1.000
_cell.angle_alpha   90.00
_cell.angle_beta   90.00
_cell.angle_gamma   90.00
#
_symmetry.space_group_name_H-M   'P 1'
#
loop_
_entity.id
_entity.type
_entity.pdbx_description
1 polymer ?
#
loop_
_entity_poly.entity_id
_entity_poly.type
_entity_poly.pdbx_seq_one_letter_code
_entity_poly.pdbx_strand_id
1 'polypeptide(L)'
;MISSEMIKASYQEATYQRKAGTSSSYYWQTGSRILPNRVSITKEKEVAKVAKKGRNLLHPVIGQYLSQFTRKEESTLKLNKPFQVRTQIWLDEDYPQFIGYGTAGISDATGRITDKSDTGDLLVFYSDDTDWENIRIFFFAGMGRTPDARDAAMRYASKLIYNVE
;
A
#
# COMPACT_ATOMS: atom_id res chain seq x y z
N MET A 1 -13.40 -1.61 20.24
CA MET A 1 -13.92 -2.35 19.07
C MET A 1 -14.00 -1.36 17.92
N ILE A 2 -13.36 -1.63 16.79
CA ILE A 2 -13.41 -0.74 15.62
C ILE A 2 -14.70 -1.05 14.87
N SER A 3 -15.55 -0.04 14.64
CA SER A 3 -16.82 -0.25 13.95
C SER A 3 -16.63 -0.34 12.43
N SER A 4 -17.54 -1.03 11.73
CA SER A 4 -17.51 -1.13 10.27
C SER A 4 -17.66 0.23 9.59
N GLU A 5 -18.41 1.16 10.19
CA GLU A 5 -18.56 2.54 9.71
C GLU A 5 -17.24 3.31 9.79
N MET A 6 -16.46 3.11 10.86
CA MET A 6 -15.13 3.73 10.99
C MET A 6 -14.17 3.20 9.92
N ILE A 7 -14.19 1.89 9.66
CA ILE A 7 -13.36 1.28 8.61
C ILE A 7 -13.76 1.83 7.24
N LYS A 8 -15.06 1.84 6.94
CA LYS A 8 -15.60 2.38 5.69
C LYS A 8 -15.27 3.85 5.48
N ALA A 9 -15.33 4.67 6.53
CA ALA A 9 -14.96 6.09 6.45
C ALA A 9 -13.46 6.32 6.17
N SER A 10 -12.60 5.39 6.62
CA SER A 10 -11.15 5.44 6.35
C SER A 10 -10.75 4.89 4.98
N TYR A 11 -11.66 4.16 4.33
CA TYR A 11 -11.41 3.36 3.13
C TYR A 11 -11.39 4.20 1.86
N GLN A 12 -10.37 3.96 1.04
CA GLN A 12 -10.28 4.42 -0.34
C GLN A 12 -9.66 3.32 -1.20
N GLU A 13 -9.94 3.30 -2.49
CA GLU A 13 -9.42 2.28 -3.41
C GLU A 13 -8.93 2.91 -4.68
N ALA A 14 -7.81 2.43 -5.21
CA ALA A 14 -7.32 2.81 -6.53
C ALA A 14 -6.88 1.57 -7.31
N THR A 15 -7.15 1.56 -8.61
CA THR A 15 -6.73 0.50 -9.53
C THR A 15 -5.62 1.01 -10.44
N TYR A 16 -4.59 0.19 -10.61
CA TYR A 16 -3.41 0.46 -11.39
C TYR A 16 -3.18 -0.64 -12.40
N GLN A 17 -2.80 -0.28 -13.62
CA GLN A 17 -2.42 -1.22 -14.67
C GLN A 17 -0.94 -1.09 -14.98
N ARG A 18 -0.27 -2.22 -15.17
CA ARG A 18 1.13 -2.28 -15.55
C ARG A 18 1.35 -1.63 -16.90
N LYS A 19 2.38 -0.79 -17.00
CA LYS A 19 2.80 -0.20 -18.27
C LYS A 19 3.40 -1.30 -19.14
N ALA A 20 2.90 -1.43 -20.37
CA ALA A 20 3.47 -2.30 -21.38
C ALA A 20 4.99 -2.09 -21.50
N GLY A 21 5.74 -3.20 -21.54
CA GLY A 21 7.19 -3.20 -21.64
C GLY A 21 7.94 -2.86 -20.34
N THR A 22 7.27 -2.85 -19.18
CA THR A 22 7.92 -2.69 -17.87
C THR A 22 7.53 -3.80 -16.91
N SER A 23 8.45 -4.19 -16.03
CA SER A 23 8.19 -5.21 -15.00
C SER A 23 7.52 -4.65 -13.74
N SER A 24 7.68 -3.35 -13.49
CA SER A 24 7.35 -2.75 -12.19
C SER A 24 6.64 -1.40 -12.25
N SER A 25 6.49 -0.75 -13.41
CA SER A 25 5.82 0.54 -13.49
C SER A 25 4.34 0.38 -13.78
N TYR A 26 3.49 1.02 -12.99
CA TYR A 26 2.05 0.99 -13.13
C TYR A 26 1.48 2.40 -13.22
N TYR A 27 0.41 2.54 -13.99
CA TYR A 27 -0.35 3.78 -14.11
C TYR A 27 -1.75 3.60 -13.57
N TRP A 28 -2.20 4.60 -12.83
CA TRP A 28 -3.56 4.70 -12.32
C TRP A 28 -4.56 4.57 -13.47
N GLN A 29 -5.64 3.84 -13.22
CA GLN A 29 -6.75 3.65 -14.16
C GLN A 29 -8.06 4.20 -13.60
N THR A 30 -8.40 3.88 -12.35
CA THR A 30 -9.69 4.25 -11.73
C THR A 30 -9.56 4.36 -10.20
N GLY A 31 -10.57 4.98 -9.58
CA GLY A 31 -10.70 5.09 -8.12
C GLY A 31 -10.13 6.38 -7.53
N SER A 32 -9.71 6.30 -6.27
CA SER A 32 -9.14 7.40 -5.50
C SER A 32 -7.81 7.89 -6.09
N ARG A 33 -7.51 9.18 -5.82
CA ARG A 33 -6.24 9.85 -6.13
C ARG A 33 -5.35 10.03 -4.89
N ILE A 34 -5.64 9.30 -3.82
CA ILE A 34 -4.85 9.35 -2.57
C ILE A 34 -3.38 8.97 -2.80
N LEU A 35 -3.10 8.07 -3.73
CA LEU A 35 -1.76 7.67 -4.15
C LEU A 35 -1.39 8.30 -5.52
N PRO A 36 -0.09 8.42 -5.85
CA PRO A 36 0.33 9.00 -7.13
C PRO A 36 -0.17 8.24 -8.35
N ASN A 37 -0.34 8.95 -9.46
CA ASN A 37 -0.80 8.40 -10.74
C ASN A 37 0.15 7.38 -11.35
N ARG A 38 1.45 7.46 -11.03
CA ARG A 38 2.44 6.48 -11.42
C ARG A 38 3.08 5.88 -10.17
N VAL A 39 3.06 4.56 -10.10
CA VAL A 39 3.65 3.80 -9.00
C VAL A 39 4.62 2.77 -9.55
N SER A 40 5.58 2.38 -8.73
CA SER A 40 6.53 1.31 -9.00
C SER A 40 6.33 0.22 -7.96
N ILE A 41 5.98 -0.99 -8.40
CA ILE A 41 5.80 -2.16 -7.53
C ILE A 41 6.74 -3.26 -8.03
N THR A 42 7.71 -3.64 -7.19
CA THR A 42 8.72 -4.66 -7.52
C THR A 42 8.47 -5.95 -6.74
N LYS A 43 8.76 -7.09 -7.36
CA LYS A 43 8.70 -8.45 -6.78
C LYS A 43 10.05 -8.85 -6.16
N GLU A 44 10.04 -9.74 -5.17
CA GLU A 44 11.14 -10.26 -4.33
C GLU A 44 12.59 -10.20 -4.85
N LYS A 45 12.87 -10.50 -6.12
CA LYS A 45 14.24 -10.54 -6.65
C LYS A 45 14.92 -9.15 -6.73
N GLU A 46 14.18 -8.06 -6.50
CA GLU A 46 14.67 -6.68 -6.60
C GLU A 46 14.55 -5.88 -5.29
N VAL A 47 14.23 -6.52 -4.16
CA VAL A 47 14.05 -5.83 -2.88
C VAL A 47 15.40 -5.64 -2.17
N ALA A 48 15.71 -4.40 -1.77
CA ALA A 48 16.90 -4.11 -0.98
C ALA A 48 16.90 -4.90 0.35
N LYS A 49 18.04 -5.50 0.73
CA LYS A 49 18.19 -6.28 1.97
C LYS A 49 17.62 -5.51 3.16
N VAL A 50 16.53 -6.00 3.74
CA VAL A 50 15.89 -5.40 4.93
C VAL A 50 16.55 -5.92 6.22
N ALA A 51 16.67 -5.05 7.23
CA ALA A 51 17.11 -5.46 8.55
C ALA A 51 16.04 -6.35 9.22
N LYS A 52 16.45 -7.47 9.83
CA LYS A 52 15.58 -8.39 10.58
C LYS A 52 15.12 -7.77 11.91
N LYS A 53 14.15 -6.85 11.86
CA LYS A 53 13.54 -6.21 13.03
C LYS A 53 12.04 -5.99 12.81
N GLY A 54 11.25 -5.97 13.89
CA GLY A 54 9.82 -5.67 13.84
C GLY A 54 9.03 -6.64 12.95
N ARG A 55 8.20 -6.11 12.04
CA ARG A 55 7.36 -6.90 11.11
C ARG A 55 8.17 -7.84 10.21
N ASN A 56 9.44 -7.51 9.92
CA ASN A 56 10.34 -8.36 9.13
C ASN A 56 10.73 -9.67 9.84
N LEU A 57 10.38 -9.84 11.12
CA LEU A 57 10.52 -11.10 11.86
C LEU A 57 9.28 -11.99 11.75
N LEU A 58 8.12 -11.40 11.42
CA LEU A 58 6.82 -12.06 11.46
C LEU A 58 6.33 -12.42 10.05
N HIS A 59 6.58 -11.54 9.08
CA HIS A 59 6.08 -11.68 7.73
C HIS A 59 7.21 -11.49 6.72
N PRO A 60 7.33 -12.35 5.70
CA PRO A 60 8.33 -12.17 4.66
C PRO A 60 8.00 -10.93 3.82
N VAL A 61 9.04 -10.21 3.40
CA VAL A 61 8.91 -9.08 2.46
C VAL A 61 8.92 -9.65 1.06
N ILE A 62 7.79 -9.52 0.36
CA ILE A 62 7.61 -10.08 -0.99
C ILE A 62 7.76 -9.05 -2.12
N GLY A 63 7.88 -7.78 -1.75
CA GLY A 63 7.96 -6.70 -2.72
C GLY A 63 8.09 -5.34 -2.08
N GLN A 64 8.10 -4.32 -2.95
CA GLN A 64 8.18 -2.94 -2.51
C GLN A 64 7.32 -2.03 -3.39
N TYR A 65 6.62 -1.11 -2.75
CA TYR A 65 5.93 0.00 -3.40
C TYR A 65 6.76 1.27 -3.28
N LEU A 66 6.99 1.94 -4.41
CA LEU A 66 7.59 3.28 -4.48
C LEU A 66 6.76 4.16 -5.41
N SER A 67 6.56 5.41 -5.01
CA SER A 67 5.86 6.37 -5.85
C SER A 67 6.28 7.79 -5.48
N GLN A 68 6.00 8.73 -6.37
CA GLN A 68 6.28 10.13 -6.17
C GLN A 68 5.17 10.96 -6.81
N PHE A 69 4.57 11.86 -6.04
CA PHE A 69 3.62 12.81 -6.60
C PHE A 69 4.33 13.84 -7.48
N THR A 70 3.74 14.16 -8.62
CA THR A 70 4.08 15.32 -9.40
C THR A 70 3.66 16.61 -8.68
N ARG A 71 4.13 17.75 -9.17
CA ARG A 71 3.75 19.06 -8.62
C ARG A 71 2.26 19.37 -8.74
N LYS A 72 1.56 18.80 -9.73
CA LYS A 72 0.15 19.07 -10.01
C LYS A 72 -0.82 18.16 -9.26
N GLU A 73 -0.37 17.00 -8.80
CA GLU A 73 -1.22 16.08 -8.03
C GLU A 73 -1.48 16.61 -6.61
N GLU A 74 -2.66 16.33 -6.07
CA GLU A 74 -3.06 16.70 -4.73
C GLU A 74 -3.42 15.46 -3.93
N SER A 75 -2.90 15.39 -2.70
CA SER A 75 -3.15 14.28 -1.78
C SER A 75 -2.75 14.71 -0.37
N THR A 76 -3.42 14.19 0.65
CA THR A 76 -3.03 14.35 2.05
C THR A 76 -1.67 13.71 2.36
N LEU A 77 -1.21 12.77 1.53
CA LEU A 77 0.12 12.16 1.63
C LEU A 77 1.23 13.00 0.99
N LYS A 78 0.88 14.05 0.23
CA LYS A 78 1.83 14.94 -0.44
C LYS A 78 2.23 16.10 0.47
N LEU A 79 3.13 15.84 1.42
CA LEU A 79 3.58 16.85 2.38
C LEU A 79 4.91 17.50 2.00
N ASN A 80 6.02 16.75 2.06
CA ASN A 80 7.36 17.31 1.86
C ASN A 80 7.99 16.82 0.56
N LYS A 81 8.78 17.68 -0.09
CA LYS A 81 9.61 17.28 -1.25
C LYS A 81 10.59 16.19 -0.82
N PRO A 82 10.85 15.16 -1.64
CA PRO A 82 10.47 15.01 -3.05
C PRO A 82 9.02 14.54 -3.32
N PHE A 83 8.16 14.48 -2.31
CA PHE A 83 6.77 13.99 -2.40
C PHE A 83 6.67 12.49 -2.63
N GLN A 84 7.57 11.73 -2.01
CA GLN A 84 7.58 10.28 -2.15
C GLN A 84 6.63 9.61 -1.17
N VAL A 85 6.03 8.51 -1.62
CA VAL A 85 5.34 7.53 -0.79
C VAL A 85 5.97 6.18 -1.04
N ARG A 86 6.35 5.48 0.03
CA ARG A 86 7.02 4.18 -0.01
C ARG A 86 6.42 3.24 1.02
N THR A 87 6.35 1.97 0.67
CA THR A 87 6.16 0.90 1.66
C THR A 87 6.84 -0.38 1.23
N GLN A 88 7.21 -1.21 2.20
CA GLN A 88 7.53 -2.62 1.93
C GLN A 88 6.22 -3.38 1.86
N ILE A 89 6.17 -4.42 1.03
CA ILE A 89 4.99 -5.28 0.90
C ILE A 89 5.29 -6.57 1.66
N TRP A 90 4.63 -6.74 2.79
CA TRP A 90 4.69 -7.93 3.62
C TRP A 90 3.57 -8.90 3.27
N LEU A 91 3.89 -10.18 3.16
CA LEU A 91 2.90 -11.24 3.00
C LEU A 91 2.24 -11.53 4.35
N ASP A 92 0.91 -11.55 4.38
CA ASP A 92 0.16 -12.04 5.53
C ASP A 92 -0.42 -13.43 5.20
N GLU A 93 0.03 -14.46 5.89
CA GLU A 93 -0.43 -15.84 5.64
C GLU A 93 -1.90 -16.04 6.02
N ASP A 94 -2.44 -15.19 6.92
CA ASP A 94 -3.85 -15.19 7.29
C ASP A 94 -4.75 -14.62 6.17
N TYR A 95 -4.16 -13.93 5.19
CA TYR A 95 -4.87 -13.32 4.07
C TYR A 95 -4.19 -13.63 2.72
N PRO A 96 -4.14 -14.92 2.31
CA PRO A 96 -3.40 -15.38 1.14
C PRO A 96 -3.94 -14.86 -0.21
N GLN A 97 -5.16 -14.31 -0.21
CA GLN A 97 -5.77 -13.67 -1.37
C GLN A 97 -5.11 -12.33 -1.72
N PHE A 98 -4.46 -11.67 -0.77
CA PHE A 98 -3.72 -10.46 -1.05
C PHE A 98 -2.31 -10.78 -1.52
N ILE A 99 -1.77 -9.92 -2.37
CA ILE A 99 -0.33 -9.87 -2.60
C ILE A 99 0.35 -9.65 -1.25
N GLY A 100 -0.10 -8.63 -0.52
CA GLY A 100 0.40 -8.33 0.80
C GLY A 100 -0.08 -6.97 1.27
N TYR A 101 0.56 -6.44 2.31
CA TYR A 101 0.21 -5.15 2.88
C TYR A 101 1.44 -4.36 3.29
N GLY A 102 1.26 -3.07 3.57
CA GLY A 102 2.28 -2.21 4.13
C GLY A 102 1.70 -0.93 4.74
N THR A 103 2.56 -0.16 5.42
CA THR A 103 2.19 1.17 5.95
C THR A 103 2.85 2.28 5.14
N ALA A 104 2.12 3.38 4.89
CA ALA A 104 2.61 4.47 4.06
C ALA A 104 3.71 5.27 4.76
N GLY A 105 4.95 5.15 4.28
CA GLY A 105 6.02 6.08 4.59
C GLY A 105 6.03 7.24 3.61
N ILE A 106 6.04 8.48 4.11
CA ILE A 106 6.13 9.69 3.29
C ILE A 106 7.45 10.43 3.51
N SER A 107 7.83 11.29 2.56
CA SER A 107 8.99 12.16 2.74
C SER A 107 8.83 13.09 3.94
N ASP A 108 9.83 13.13 4.82
CA ASP A 108 9.96 14.10 5.90
C ASP A 108 10.46 15.47 5.41
N ALA A 109 10.64 16.43 6.32
CA ALA A 109 11.11 17.78 5.99
C ALA A 109 12.52 17.82 5.36
N THR A 110 13.31 16.75 5.53
CA THR A 110 14.64 16.59 4.90
C THR A 110 14.58 15.83 3.56
N GLY A 111 13.37 15.42 3.15
CA GLY A 111 13.12 14.64 1.95
C GLY A 111 13.44 13.15 2.09
N ARG A 112 13.62 12.65 3.31
CA ARG A 112 13.92 11.24 3.60
C ARG A 112 12.66 10.52 4.06
N ILE A 113 12.63 9.20 3.88
CA ILE A 113 11.61 8.34 4.46
C ILE A 113 12.26 7.55 5.57
N THR A 114 11.78 7.74 6.80
CA THR A 114 12.27 7.07 8.01
C THR A 114 11.09 6.51 8.78
N ASP A 115 11.35 5.70 9.82
CA ASP A 115 10.29 5.16 10.67
C ASP A 115 9.41 6.25 11.31
N LYS A 116 9.94 7.47 11.48
CA LYS A 116 9.20 8.62 12.03
C LYS A 116 8.26 9.27 11.02
N SER A 117 8.43 8.99 9.73
CA SER A 117 7.60 9.53 8.66
C SER A 117 6.64 8.48 8.07
N ASP A 118 6.47 7.36 8.77
CA ASP A 118 5.34 6.44 8.60
C ASP A 118 4.05 7.09 9.14
N THR A 119 3.01 7.15 8.32
CA THR A 119 1.74 7.78 8.69
C THR A 119 0.83 6.85 9.50
N GLY A 120 1.13 5.54 9.46
CA GLY A 120 0.26 4.48 9.94
C GLY A 120 -0.93 4.19 9.03
N ASP A 121 -0.98 4.77 7.82
CA ASP A 121 -2.03 4.43 6.85
C ASP A 121 -1.71 3.08 6.21
N LEU A 122 -2.70 2.19 6.16
CA LEU A 122 -2.55 0.85 5.64
C LEU A 122 -2.79 0.82 4.14
N LEU A 123 -1.90 0.16 3.39
CA LEU A 123 -2.07 -0.21 2.00
C LEU A 123 -2.17 -1.73 1.93
N VAL A 124 -3.22 -2.25 1.30
CA VAL A 124 -3.40 -3.68 1.01
C VAL A 124 -3.43 -3.85 -0.51
N PHE A 125 -2.58 -4.75 -1.01
CA PHE A 125 -2.34 -4.94 -2.44
C PHE A 125 -3.02 -6.23 -2.90
N TYR A 126 -3.81 -6.12 -3.97
CA TYR A 126 -4.54 -7.23 -4.55
C TYR A 126 -4.40 -7.26 -6.06
N SER A 127 -4.40 -8.45 -6.64
CA SER A 127 -4.50 -8.65 -8.08
C SER A 127 -5.26 -9.96 -8.32
N ASP A 128 -6.15 -9.95 -9.32
CA ASP A 128 -6.86 -11.16 -9.77
C ASP A 128 -5.94 -12.08 -10.61
N ASP A 129 -4.76 -11.59 -11.02
CA ASP A 129 -3.83 -12.30 -11.88
C ASP A 129 -2.47 -12.51 -11.22
N THR A 130 -1.80 -13.62 -11.55
CA THR A 130 -0.50 -13.98 -10.96
C THR A 130 0.64 -13.07 -11.42
N ASP A 131 0.48 -12.45 -12.59
CA ASP A 131 1.50 -11.59 -13.19
C ASP A 131 1.52 -10.18 -12.62
N TRP A 132 0.48 -9.84 -11.85
CA TRP A 132 0.16 -8.50 -11.37
C TRP A 132 0.06 -7.53 -12.54
N GLU A 133 -0.76 -7.82 -13.55
CA GLU A 133 -1.04 -6.87 -14.63
C GLU A 133 -1.94 -5.74 -14.14
N ASN A 134 -2.91 -6.07 -13.30
CA ASN A 134 -3.80 -5.10 -12.66
C ASN A 134 -3.71 -5.23 -11.14
N ILE A 135 -3.36 -4.13 -10.47
CA ILE A 135 -3.26 -4.08 -9.01
C ILE A 135 -4.33 -3.15 -8.47
N ARG A 136 -5.18 -3.69 -7.60
CA ARG A 136 -6.07 -2.92 -6.73
C ARG A 136 -5.34 -2.64 -5.43
N ILE A 137 -5.29 -1.38 -5.02
CA ILE A 137 -4.71 -0.95 -3.75
C ILE A 137 -5.84 -0.41 -2.88
N PHE A 138 -6.10 -1.11 -1.79
CA PHE A 138 -7.01 -0.68 -0.74
C PHE A 138 -6.23 0.16 0.27
N PHE A 139 -6.64 1.41 0.46
CA PHE A 139 -6.04 2.35 1.38
C PHE A 139 -6.97 2.55 2.59
N PHE A 140 -6.42 2.47 3.80
CA PHE A 140 -7.16 2.74 5.04
C PHE A 140 -6.39 3.72 5.92
N ALA A 141 -6.94 4.92 6.08
CA ALA A 141 -6.31 5.97 6.90
C ALA A 141 -6.14 5.52 8.37
N GLY A 142 -4.91 5.56 8.88
CA GLY A 142 -4.54 5.27 10.27
C GLY A 142 -4.66 3.81 10.73
N MET A 143 -5.13 2.89 9.88
CA MET A 143 -5.44 1.51 10.28
C MET A 143 -4.22 0.58 10.37
N GLY A 144 -3.04 1.02 9.95
CA GLY A 144 -1.79 0.25 10.05
C GLY A 144 -1.05 0.39 11.38
N ARG A 145 -1.59 1.18 12.32
CA ARG A 145 -0.91 1.53 13.59
C ARG A 145 -0.94 0.41 14.62
N THR A 146 -1.99 -0.40 14.66
CA THR A 146 -2.14 -1.51 15.60
C THR A 146 -2.49 -2.80 14.87
N PRO A 147 -2.09 -3.98 15.39
CA PRO A 147 -2.46 -5.26 14.81
C PRO A 147 -3.97 -5.44 14.66
N ASP A 148 -4.75 -5.08 15.68
CA ASP A 148 -6.22 -5.20 15.66
C ASP A 148 -6.88 -4.32 14.58
N ALA A 149 -6.38 -3.10 14.38
CA ALA A 149 -6.89 -2.20 13.35
C ALA A 149 -6.53 -2.69 11.94
N ARG A 150 -5.31 -3.18 11.78
CA ARG A 150 -4.83 -3.76 10.53
C ARG A 150 -5.67 -4.97 10.15
N ASP A 151 -5.83 -5.89 11.09
CA ASP A 151 -6.61 -7.10 10.90
C ASP A 151 -8.06 -6.78 10.53
N ALA A 152 -8.72 -5.87 11.26
CA ALA A 152 -10.09 -5.45 10.96
C ALA A 152 -10.22 -4.86 9.54
N ALA A 153 -9.26 -4.03 9.11
CA ALA A 153 -9.23 -3.46 7.77
C ALA A 153 -8.97 -4.52 6.67
N MET A 154 -8.10 -5.50 6.92
CA MET A 154 -7.83 -6.59 5.99
C MET A 154 -9.03 -7.54 5.83
N ARG A 155 -9.75 -7.85 6.93
CA ARG A 155 -11.05 -8.56 6.84
C ARG A 155 -12.05 -7.79 6.01
N TYR A 156 -12.14 -6.47 6.20
CA TYR A 156 -13.02 -5.61 5.42
C TYR A 156 -12.64 -5.64 3.93
N ALA A 157 -11.37 -5.42 3.58
CA ALA A 157 -10.89 -5.51 2.20
C ALA A 157 -11.17 -6.89 1.57
N SER A 158 -11.06 -7.96 2.34
CA SER A 158 -11.34 -9.32 1.84
C SER A 158 -12.79 -9.47 1.39
N LYS A 159 -13.74 -8.88 2.12
CA LYS A 159 -15.17 -8.93 1.74
C LYS A 159 -15.43 -8.19 0.42
N LEU A 160 -14.69 -7.11 0.17
CA LEU A 160 -14.78 -6.31 -1.07
C LEU A 160 -14.24 -7.04 -2.31
N ILE A 161 -13.36 -8.03 -2.14
CA ILE A 161 -12.91 -8.89 -3.24
C ILE A 161 -14.01 -9.87 -3.63
N TYR A 162 -14.60 -10.53 -2.63
CA TYR A 162 -15.56 -11.61 -2.87
C TYR A 162 -17.00 -11.13 -3.07
N ASN A 163 -17.25 -9.81 -3.10
CA ASN A 163 -18.59 -9.21 -3.16
C ASN A 163 -19.56 -9.79 -2.12
N VAL A 164 -19.05 -10.08 -0.92
CA VAL A 164 -19.87 -10.55 0.20
C VAL A 164 -20.22 -9.32 1.04
N GLU A 165 -21.42 -8.77 0.79
CA GLU A 165 -22.02 -7.75 1.67
C GLU A 165 -22.31 -8.32 3.07
#